data_AF-A0A8A7KJD8-F1
#
_entry.id   AF-A0A8A7KJD8-F1
#
_cell.length_a   1.000
_cell.length_b   1.000
_cell.length_c   1.000
_cell.angle_alpha   90.00
_cell.angle_beta   90.00
_cell.angle_gamma   90.00
#
_symmetry.space_group_name_H-M   'P 1'
#
loop_
_entity.id
_entity.type
_entity.pdbx_description
1 polymer ?
#
loop_
_entity_poly.entity_id
_entity_poly.type
_entity_poly.pdbx_seq_one_letter_code
_entity_poly.pdbx_strand_id
1 'polypeptide(L)'
;MLLNTECWINLLRILKDFGYELNGSTNNLENQKFLWEIIINIKENMQDELEQSIRVNMQLCYLLEESEQIKDINAPLFRLNHILEQDFYRFDNDPYKGLKNFHKLIISSYGNINNFLSELKIVKENLSFVRKRIDQELIEKYNYLKEISLPLRGYEKMRMALLTILKKFTELHIIVSNPQAQEKLREEINEFINCYKVQYTKEHEYYHQKLSDFYGNLYSLPEYNALDNLSNIRIIKVAYNMKPIKKYIETFFPDQCEVINLNEILKKKVKCNCGFNLGERITIPSLKKIKPMLRKGIKEYLSQLQNKRFKGLFENYLTYNNNSFLIELLEINPANLNGSINKINKELIKEINEALSSTYPLKVSLEEIASYLDASYPVNQLDLLREDLEKGLEIIIKNKMGGMENIIMDDIIINLIK
;
A
#
# COMPACT_ATOMS: atom_id res chain seq x y z
N MET A 1 55.42 -5.68 -49.07
CA MET A 1 56.18 -4.53 -48.50
C MET A 1 56.08 -4.58 -46.99
N LEU A 2 57.05 -4.04 -46.25
CA LEU A 2 56.97 -3.99 -44.78
C LEU A 2 56.55 -2.61 -44.28
N LEU A 3 55.79 -2.56 -43.18
CA LEU A 3 55.43 -1.31 -42.51
C LEU A 3 56.68 -0.62 -41.94
N ASN A 4 56.64 0.70 -41.74
CA ASN A 4 57.72 1.38 -41.04
C ASN A 4 57.70 1.01 -39.53
N THR A 5 58.84 1.20 -38.85
CA THR A 5 59.02 0.79 -37.45
C THR A 5 58.00 1.46 -36.51
N GLU A 6 57.71 2.73 -36.72
CA GLU A 6 56.77 3.48 -35.89
C GLU A 6 55.32 2.97 -36.02
N CYS A 7 54.84 2.78 -37.25
CA CYS A 7 53.51 2.21 -37.51
C CYS A 7 53.38 0.80 -36.93
N TRP A 8 54.43 -0.02 -37.10
CA TRP A 8 54.47 -1.36 -36.52
C TRP A 8 54.34 -1.34 -34.99
N ILE A 9 55.17 -0.55 -34.29
CA ILE A 9 55.11 -0.42 -32.82
C ILE A 9 53.73 0.07 -32.36
N ASN A 10 53.15 1.04 -33.08
CA ASN A 10 51.84 1.57 -32.75
C ASN A 10 50.73 0.50 -32.85
N LEU A 11 50.75 -0.32 -33.90
CA LEU A 11 49.79 -1.41 -34.08
C LEU A 11 49.95 -2.51 -33.04
N LEU A 12 51.19 -2.84 -32.64
CA LEU A 12 51.45 -3.77 -31.54
C LEU A 12 50.85 -3.28 -30.21
N ARG A 13 50.96 -1.98 -29.94
CA ARG A 13 50.36 -1.37 -28.73
C ARG A 13 48.83 -1.46 -28.76
N ILE A 14 48.22 -1.19 -29.92
CA ILE A 14 46.77 -1.32 -30.11
C ILE A 14 46.31 -2.75 -29.86
N LEU A 15 46.98 -3.75 -30.45
CA LEU A 15 46.66 -5.16 -30.22
C LEU A 15 46.73 -5.56 -28.75
N LYS A 16 47.82 -5.15 -28.08
CA LYS A 16 48.01 -5.45 -26.67
C LYS A 16 46.86 -4.92 -25.83
N ASP A 17 46.40 -3.71 -26.11
CA ASP A 17 45.24 -3.14 -25.43
C ASP A 17 43.98 -3.96 -25.72
N PHE A 18 43.77 -4.44 -26.94
CA PHE A 18 42.66 -5.36 -27.25
C PHE A 18 42.82 -6.77 -26.64
N GLY A 19 43.94 -7.06 -25.96
CA GLY A 19 44.20 -8.35 -25.30
C GLY A 19 44.82 -9.41 -26.21
N TYR A 20 45.34 -9.00 -27.37
CA TYR A 20 46.03 -9.90 -28.30
C TYR A 20 47.55 -9.72 -28.19
N GLU A 21 48.27 -10.85 -28.19
CA GLU A 21 49.73 -10.86 -28.27
C GLU A 21 50.18 -11.58 -29.55
N LEU A 22 51.22 -11.06 -30.19
CA LEU A 22 51.85 -11.68 -31.35
C LEU A 22 52.97 -12.61 -30.89
N ASN A 23 53.09 -13.78 -31.54
CA ASN A 23 54.23 -14.68 -31.38
C ASN A 23 55.47 -14.06 -32.03
N GLY A 24 56.12 -13.15 -31.32
CA GLY A 24 57.29 -12.39 -31.76
C GLY A 24 56.98 -10.96 -32.22
N SER A 25 57.85 -10.02 -31.88
CA SER A 25 57.73 -8.58 -32.18
C SER A 25 58.25 -8.19 -33.57
N THR A 26 58.66 -9.15 -34.39
CA THR A 26 59.31 -8.90 -35.67
C THR A 26 58.30 -8.51 -36.75
N ASN A 27 58.61 -7.42 -37.44
CA ASN A 27 57.83 -6.93 -38.57
C ASN A 27 58.14 -7.76 -39.83
N ASN A 28 57.41 -8.87 -40.02
CA ASN A 28 57.51 -9.75 -41.18
C ASN A 28 56.12 -9.92 -41.84
N LEU A 29 56.08 -10.57 -43.01
CA LEU A 29 54.85 -10.70 -43.81
C LEU A 29 53.78 -11.57 -43.11
N GLU A 30 54.20 -12.63 -42.42
CA GLU A 30 53.30 -13.54 -41.71
C GLU A 30 52.63 -12.83 -40.52
N ASN A 31 53.42 -12.12 -39.71
CA ASN A 31 52.92 -11.33 -38.58
C ASN A 31 52.02 -10.17 -39.04
N GLN A 32 52.29 -9.54 -40.19
CA GLN A 32 51.39 -8.53 -40.75
C GLN A 32 50.06 -9.13 -41.19
N LYS A 33 50.08 -10.31 -41.85
CA LYS A 33 48.85 -11.00 -42.25
C LYS A 33 48.01 -11.36 -41.02
N PHE A 34 48.62 -11.96 -40.01
CA PHE A 34 47.93 -12.33 -38.78
C PHE A 34 47.40 -11.12 -37.99
N LEU A 35 48.18 -10.03 -37.89
CA LEU A 35 47.72 -8.76 -37.31
C LEU A 35 46.49 -8.20 -38.05
N TRP A 36 46.49 -8.29 -39.39
CA TRP A 36 45.36 -7.84 -40.20
C TRP A 36 44.11 -8.70 -39.97
N GLU A 37 44.26 -10.03 -39.91
CA GLU A 37 43.18 -10.95 -39.56
C GLU A 37 42.59 -10.63 -38.18
N ILE A 38 43.42 -10.34 -37.17
CA ILE A 38 42.94 -9.92 -35.84
C ILE A 38 42.15 -8.63 -35.92
N ILE A 39 42.62 -7.61 -36.66
CA ILE A 39 41.90 -6.34 -36.79
C ILE A 39 40.53 -6.52 -37.45
N ILE A 40 40.43 -7.38 -38.47
CA ILE A 40 39.14 -7.72 -39.09
C ILE A 40 38.23 -8.41 -38.06
N ASN A 41 38.75 -9.37 -37.30
CA ASN A 41 37.98 -10.05 -36.26
C ASN A 41 37.52 -9.09 -35.15
N ILE A 42 38.36 -8.12 -34.74
CA ILE A 42 37.98 -7.08 -33.77
C ILE A 42 36.80 -6.27 -34.32
N LYS A 43 36.89 -5.85 -35.59
CA LYS A 43 35.83 -5.10 -36.26
C LYS A 43 34.52 -5.87 -36.27
N GLU A 44 34.54 -7.14 -36.69
CA GLU A 44 33.34 -7.99 -36.72
C GLU A 44 32.74 -8.22 -35.33
N ASN A 45 33.56 -8.46 -34.29
CA ASN A 45 33.06 -8.75 -32.95
C ASN A 45 32.55 -7.51 -32.19
N MET A 46 33.15 -6.34 -32.43
CA MET A 46 32.83 -5.14 -31.64
C MET A 46 31.70 -4.31 -32.21
N GLN A 47 31.41 -4.41 -33.52
CA GLN A 47 30.44 -3.53 -34.17
C GLN A 47 29.04 -3.65 -33.55
N ASP A 48 28.51 -4.88 -33.45
CA ASP A 48 27.21 -5.14 -32.83
C ASP A 48 27.18 -4.71 -31.35
N GLU A 49 28.29 -4.90 -30.66
CA GLU A 49 28.40 -4.54 -29.24
C GLU A 49 28.38 -3.03 -29.02
N LEU A 50 29.08 -2.27 -29.86
CA LEU A 50 29.07 -0.81 -29.83
C LEU A 50 27.67 -0.28 -30.12
N GLU A 51 26.99 -0.81 -31.15
CA GLU A 51 25.62 -0.44 -31.46
C GLU A 51 24.67 -0.75 -30.30
N GLN A 52 24.79 -1.93 -29.68
CA GLN A 52 23.99 -2.31 -28.54
C GLN A 52 24.22 -1.36 -27.36
N SER A 53 25.48 -1.05 -27.02
CA SER A 53 25.81 -0.13 -25.95
C SER A 53 25.31 1.29 -26.21
N ILE A 54 25.37 1.77 -27.45
CA ILE A 54 24.79 3.05 -27.84
C ILE A 54 23.29 3.08 -27.55
N ARG A 55 22.55 2.03 -27.95
CA ARG A 55 21.10 1.93 -27.71
C ARG A 55 20.77 1.85 -26.21
N VAL A 56 21.52 1.06 -25.44
CA VAL A 56 21.33 0.94 -23.99
C VAL A 56 21.59 2.28 -23.29
N ASN A 57 22.66 2.99 -23.67
CA ASN A 57 22.96 4.31 -23.10
C ASN A 57 21.89 5.35 -23.45
N MET A 58 21.33 5.32 -24.67
CA MET A 58 20.19 6.17 -25.02
C MET A 58 18.98 5.88 -24.11
N GLN A 59 18.62 4.61 -23.97
CA GLN A 59 17.51 4.20 -23.10
C GLN A 59 17.75 4.60 -21.64
N LEU A 60 18.97 4.41 -21.14
CA LEU A 60 19.39 4.82 -19.80
C LEU A 60 19.16 6.32 -19.60
N CYS A 61 19.66 7.18 -20.49
CA CYS A 61 19.46 8.62 -20.39
C CYS A 61 17.98 8.99 -20.39
N TYR A 62 17.14 8.38 -21.23
CA TYR A 62 15.72 8.68 -21.25
C TYR A 62 15.01 8.27 -19.95
N LEU A 63 15.31 7.09 -19.42
CA LEU A 63 14.70 6.59 -18.18
C LEU A 63 15.17 7.35 -16.93
N LEU A 64 16.36 7.92 -16.99
CA LEU A 64 16.90 8.78 -15.93
C LEU A 64 16.53 10.26 -16.10
N GLU A 65 15.78 10.63 -17.14
CA GLU A 65 15.43 12.02 -17.48
C GLU A 65 16.65 12.91 -17.84
N GLU A 66 17.74 12.30 -18.30
CA GLU A 66 19.05 12.92 -18.58
C GLU A 66 19.38 12.92 -20.09
N SER A 67 18.39 13.24 -20.92
CA SER A 67 18.50 13.15 -22.40
C SER A 67 19.61 14.04 -23.00
N GLU A 68 19.99 15.13 -22.33
CA GLU A 68 21.06 16.02 -22.76
C GLU A 68 22.44 15.32 -22.79
N GLN A 69 22.62 14.26 -21.98
CA GLN A 69 23.88 13.54 -21.87
C GLN A 69 24.07 12.43 -22.91
N ILE A 70 23.06 12.14 -23.74
CA ILE A 70 23.13 11.07 -24.76
C ILE A 70 24.37 11.24 -25.65
N LYS A 71 24.67 12.49 -26.03
CA LYS A 71 25.81 12.82 -26.88
C LYS A 71 27.14 12.54 -26.18
N ASP A 72 27.27 12.96 -24.92
CA ASP A 72 28.54 12.88 -24.19
C ASP A 72 28.90 11.44 -23.82
N ILE A 73 27.91 10.64 -23.40
CA ILE A 73 28.11 9.22 -23.06
C ILE A 73 28.50 8.41 -24.30
N ASN A 74 27.86 8.68 -25.45
CA ASN A 74 28.05 7.89 -26.65
C ASN A 74 29.16 8.41 -27.58
N ALA A 75 29.69 9.63 -27.37
CA ALA A 75 30.73 10.20 -28.24
C ALA A 75 31.94 9.26 -28.44
N PRO A 76 32.49 8.61 -27.40
CA PRO A 76 33.59 7.65 -27.58
C PRO A 76 33.18 6.42 -28.40
N LEU A 77 31.95 5.92 -28.20
CA LEU A 77 31.42 4.76 -28.92
C LEU A 77 31.22 5.08 -30.40
N PHE A 78 30.61 6.23 -30.72
CA PHE A 78 30.40 6.67 -32.10
C PHE A 78 31.72 6.87 -32.85
N ARG A 79 32.73 7.44 -32.19
CA ARG A 79 34.03 7.67 -32.82
C ARG A 79 34.73 6.34 -33.15
N LEU A 80 34.69 5.36 -32.25
CA LEU A 80 35.25 4.03 -32.52
C LEU A 80 34.42 3.31 -33.59
N ASN A 81 33.09 3.37 -33.52
CA ASN A 81 32.21 2.75 -34.49
C ASN A 81 32.46 3.28 -35.91
N HIS A 82 32.63 4.60 -36.06
CA HIS A 82 33.01 5.21 -37.33
C HIS A 82 34.33 4.67 -37.89
N ILE A 83 35.30 4.34 -37.03
CA ILE A 83 36.54 3.69 -37.47
C ILE A 83 36.25 2.29 -38.02
N LEU A 84 35.43 1.50 -37.33
CA LEU A 84 35.17 0.10 -37.68
C LEU A 84 34.23 -0.07 -38.88
N GLU A 85 33.40 0.93 -39.19
CA GLU A 85 32.45 0.91 -40.32
C GLU A 85 33.09 1.15 -41.69
N GLN A 86 34.39 1.44 -41.77
CA GLN A 86 35.03 1.81 -43.04
C GLN A 86 35.11 0.63 -44.04
N ASP A 87 34.93 0.92 -45.32
CA ASP A 87 34.83 -0.11 -46.37
C ASP A 87 36.13 -0.91 -46.66
N PHE A 88 37.27 -0.50 -46.07
CA PHE A 88 38.55 -1.15 -46.30
C PHE A 88 38.80 -2.40 -45.44
N TYR A 89 37.91 -2.77 -44.52
CA TYR A 89 37.98 -4.05 -43.81
C TYR A 89 37.45 -5.20 -44.67
N ARG A 90 38.33 -5.79 -45.50
CA ARG A 90 38.05 -6.98 -46.29
C ARG A 90 39.20 -7.97 -46.14
N PHE A 91 38.89 -9.25 -45.96
CA PHE A 91 39.90 -10.31 -45.85
C PHE A 91 40.83 -10.38 -47.07
N ASP A 92 40.29 -10.12 -48.26
CA ASP A 92 41.06 -10.16 -49.52
C ASP A 92 41.94 -8.93 -49.76
N ASN A 93 41.87 -7.90 -48.89
CA ASN A 93 42.74 -6.74 -49.01
C ASN A 93 44.18 -7.08 -48.61
N ASP A 94 45.14 -6.51 -49.34
CA ASP A 94 46.57 -6.60 -49.01
C ASP A 94 46.81 -6.15 -47.55
N PRO A 95 47.36 -7.04 -46.68
CA PRO A 95 47.56 -6.74 -45.26
C PRO A 95 48.36 -5.46 -45.01
N TYR A 96 49.41 -5.22 -45.81
CA TYR A 96 50.20 -4.00 -45.69
C TYR A 96 49.35 -2.74 -45.92
N LYS A 97 48.52 -2.74 -46.97
CA LYS A 97 47.63 -1.63 -47.30
C LYS A 97 46.51 -1.45 -46.26
N GLY A 98 45.92 -2.54 -45.78
CA GLY A 98 44.88 -2.54 -44.75
C GLY A 98 45.37 -1.95 -43.43
N LEU A 99 46.51 -2.43 -42.93
CA LEU A 99 47.14 -1.94 -41.70
C LEU A 99 47.56 -0.48 -41.79
N LYS A 100 48.11 -0.06 -42.93
CA LYS A 100 48.49 1.34 -43.17
C LYS A 100 47.28 2.27 -43.16
N ASN A 101 46.16 1.84 -43.78
CA ASN A 101 44.92 2.61 -43.79
C ASN A 101 44.31 2.71 -42.39
N PHE A 102 44.29 1.59 -41.64
CA PHE A 102 43.83 1.57 -40.25
C PHE A 102 44.63 2.51 -39.36
N HIS A 103 45.97 2.43 -39.41
CA HIS A 103 46.84 3.33 -38.64
C HIS A 103 46.60 4.80 -39.00
N LYS A 104 46.53 5.12 -40.30
CA LYS A 104 46.25 6.48 -40.77
C LYS A 104 44.91 7.01 -40.25
N LEU A 105 43.88 6.17 -40.27
CA LEU A 105 42.55 6.53 -39.80
C LEU A 105 42.52 6.83 -38.31
N ILE A 106 43.19 6.02 -37.49
CA ILE A 106 43.33 6.29 -36.06
C ILE A 106 44.01 7.65 -35.84
N ILE A 107 45.12 7.91 -36.52
CA ILE A 107 45.83 9.18 -36.39
C ILE A 107 44.95 10.36 -36.84
N SER A 108 44.19 10.24 -37.93
CA SER A 108 43.32 11.33 -38.38
C SER A 108 42.14 11.58 -37.43
N SER A 109 41.59 10.54 -36.81
CA SER A 109 40.39 10.65 -35.96
C SER A 109 40.70 11.01 -34.51
N TYR A 110 41.86 10.58 -33.99
CA TYR A 110 42.25 10.75 -32.57
C TYR A 110 43.47 11.65 -32.39
N GLY A 111 44.12 12.07 -33.48
CA GLY A 111 45.35 12.87 -33.50
C GLY A 111 46.61 12.05 -33.23
N ASN A 112 46.57 11.12 -32.28
CA ASN A 112 47.68 10.20 -31.99
C ASN A 112 47.20 8.89 -31.33
N ILE A 113 48.12 7.93 -31.21
CA ILE A 113 47.84 6.60 -30.64
C ILE A 113 47.56 6.66 -29.14
N ASN A 114 48.22 7.53 -28.38
CA ASN A 114 47.99 7.63 -26.93
C ASN A 114 46.56 8.11 -26.63
N ASN A 115 46.06 9.06 -27.41
CA ASN A 115 44.68 9.53 -27.34
C ASN A 115 43.71 8.39 -27.66
N PHE A 116 43.96 7.66 -28.75
CA PHE A 116 43.16 6.47 -29.10
C PHE A 116 43.11 5.43 -27.98
N LEU A 117 44.26 5.07 -27.39
CA LEU A 117 44.30 4.09 -26.30
C LEU A 117 43.57 4.59 -25.03
N SER A 118 43.68 5.89 -24.72
CA SER A 118 42.96 6.49 -23.60
C SER A 118 41.44 6.47 -23.79
N GLU A 119 40.96 6.79 -24.99
CA GLU A 119 39.53 6.75 -25.32
C GLU A 119 39.03 5.30 -25.44
N LEU A 120 39.86 4.38 -25.95
CA LEU A 120 39.55 2.95 -25.99
C LEU A 120 39.33 2.37 -24.58
N LYS A 121 40.06 2.85 -23.57
CA LYS A 121 39.80 2.49 -22.18
C LYS A 121 38.39 2.91 -21.75
N ILE A 122 37.98 4.13 -22.06
CA ILE A 122 36.62 4.64 -21.79
C ILE A 122 35.57 3.77 -22.48
N VAL A 123 35.79 3.42 -23.75
CA VAL A 123 34.91 2.52 -24.50
C VAL A 123 34.77 1.18 -23.78
N LYS A 124 35.88 0.55 -23.37
CA LYS A 124 35.85 -0.74 -22.66
C LYS A 124 35.08 -0.68 -21.34
N GLU A 125 35.23 0.40 -20.57
CA GLU A 125 34.47 0.57 -19.33
C GLU A 125 32.97 0.74 -19.61
N ASN A 126 32.60 1.49 -20.66
CA ASN A 126 31.21 1.63 -21.10
C ASN A 126 30.62 0.28 -21.55
N LEU A 127 31.36 -0.49 -22.36
CA LEU A 127 30.96 -1.85 -22.76
C LEU A 127 30.79 -2.76 -21.53
N SER A 128 31.75 -2.73 -20.59
CA SER A 128 31.69 -3.48 -19.32
C SER A 128 30.46 -3.11 -18.47
N PHE A 129 30.14 -1.82 -18.40
CA PHE A 129 28.96 -1.29 -17.70
C PHE A 129 27.66 -1.89 -18.26
N VAL A 130 27.52 -1.93 -19.58
CA VAL A 130 26.36 -2.52 -20.27
C VAL A 130 26.34 -4.05 -20.10
N ARG A 131 27.47 -4.74 -20.29
CA ARG A 131 27.56 -6.21 -20.13
C ARG A 131 27.14 -6.67 -18.72
N LYS A 132 27.52 -5.91 -17.69
CA LYS A 132 27.21 -6.21 -16.28
C LYS A 132 25.81 -5.77 -15.86
N ARG A 133 25.00 -5.23 -16.77
CA ARG A 133 23.66 -4.70 -16.52
C ARG A 133 23.59 -3.62 -15.43
N ILE A 134 24.66 -2.84 -15.27
CA ILE A 134 24.69 -1.76 -14.27
C ILE A 134 23.68 -0.66 -14.64
N ASP A 135 23.32 -0.53 -15.93
CA ASP A 135 22.23 0.31 -16.43
C ASP A 135 20.92 0.03 -15.68
N GLN A 136 20.51 -1.24 -15.58
CA GLN A 136 19.22 -1.61 -14.98
C GLN A 136 19.19 -1.30 -13.49
N GLU A 137 20.27 -1.60 -12.79
CA GLU A 137 20.36 -1.32 -11.37
C GLU A 137 20.30 0.18 -11.07
N LEU A 138 20.97 1.00 -11.88
CA LEU A 138 20.91 2.46 -11.73
C LEU A 138 19.50 2.99 -11.98
N ILE A 139 18.78 2.46 -12.98
CA ILE A 139 17.39 2.82 -13.25
C ILE A 139 16.49 2.47 -12.07
N GLU A 140 16.58 1.24 -11.54
CA GLU A 140 15.79 0.80 -10.38
C GLU A 140 16.03 1.70 -9.16
N LYS A 141 17.30 2.01 -8.88
CA LYS A 141 17.70 2.88 -7.77
C LYS A 141 17.23 4.32 -7.97
N TYR A 142 17.38 4.87 -9.17
CA TYR A 142 16.91 6.22 -9.49
C TYR A 142 15.40 6.35 -9.31
N ASN A 143 14.63 5.39 -9.84
CA ASN A 143 13.18 5.37 -9.71
C ASN A 143 12.77 5.28 -8.23
N TYR A 144 13.43 4.41 -7.45
CA TYR A 144 13.21 4.34 -6.01
C TYR A 144 13.47 5.69 -5.33
N LEU A 145 14.58 6.38 -5.65
CA LEU A 145 14.90 7.68 -5.07
C LEU A 145 13.90 8.77 -5.46
N LYS A 146 13.43 8.78 -6.72
CA LYS A 146 12.44 9.73 -7.23
C LYS A 146 11.07 9.59 -6.57
N GLU A 147 10.68 8.38 -6.21
CA GLU A 147 9.43 8.13 -5.49
C GLU A 147 9.45 8.65 -4.05
N ILE A 148 10.63 8.88 -3.47
CA ILE A 148 10.76 9.37 -2.09
C ILE A 148 10.24 10.80 -1.99
N SER A 149 9.11 10.95 -1.29
CA SER A 149 8.55 12.24 -0.92
C SER A 149 8.91 12.56 0.54
N LEU A 150 9.63 13.66 0.75
CA LEU A 150 10.05 14.11 2.08
C LEU A 150 9.37 15.44 2.44
N PRO A 151 8.86 15.59 3.67
CA PRO A 151 8.28 16.84 4.16
C PRO A 151 9.25 18.02 4.13
N LEU A 152 8.72 19.23 3.98
CA LEU A 152 9.54 20.46 3.90
C LEU A 152 10.28 20.79 5.21
N ARG A 153 9.67 20.47 6.37
CA ARG A 153 10.20 20.83 7.69
C ARG A 153 10.61 19.58 8.45
N GLY A 154 11.79 19.60 9.09
CA GLY A 154 12.31 18.52 9.94
C GLY A 154 13.10 17.44 9.20
N TYR A 155 13.16 17.48 7.87
CA TYR A 155 13.90 16.53 7.02
C TYR A 155 14.89 17.23 6.09
N GLU A 156 15.31 18.46 6.41
CA GLU A 156 16.15 19.31 5.55
C GLU A 156 17.45 18.59 5.17
N LYS A 157 18.12 17.95 6.14
CA LYS A 157 19.34 17.18 5.90
C LYS A 157 19.13 16.01 4.94
N MET A 158 18.07 15.22 5.15
CA MET A 158 17.76 14.06 4.30
C MET A 158 17.34 14.51 2.89
N ARG A 159 16.61 15.62 2.77
CA ARG A 159 16.27 16.23 1.48
C ARG A 159 17.51 16.69 0.73
N MET A 160 18.42 17.39 1.41
CA MET A 160 19.67 17.83 0.79
C MET A 160 20.52 16.64 0.34
N ALA A 161 20.58 15.57 1.14
CA ALA A 161 21.26 14.34 0.75
C ALA A 161 20.63 13.70 -0.49
N LEU A 162 19.30 13.56 -0.53
CA LEU A 162 18.57 13.04 -1.70
C LEU A 162 18.84 13.87 -2.96
N LEU A 163 18.72 15.20 -2.86
CA LEU A 163 19.00 16.10 -3.98
C LEU A 163 20.45 16.03 -4.44
N THR A 164 21.39 15.87 -3.51
CA THR A 164 22.82 15.73 -3.84
C THR A 164 23.08 14.45 -4.61
N ILE A 165 22.47 13.33 -4.20
CA ILE A 165 22.57 12.05 -4.90
C ILE A 165 21.91 12.14 -6.28
N LEU A 166 20.68 12.67 -6.37
CA LEU A 166 19.98 12.83 -7.65
C LEU A 166 20.76 13.70 -8.62
N LYS A 167 21.43 14.76 -8.14
CA LYS A 167 22.30 15.60 -8.97
C LYS A 167 23.48 14.83 -9.58
N LYS A 168 23.96 13.75 -8.98
CA LYS A 168 25.08 12.97 -9.56
C LYS A 168 24.68 12.27 -10.87
N PHE A 169 23.39 12.03 -11.08
CA PHE A 169 22.90 11.52 -12.35
C PHE A 169 23.02 12.57 -13.47
N THR A 170 23.29 13.85 -13.19
CA THR A 170 23.63 14.84 -14.22
C THR A 170 25.06 14.67 -14.79
N GLU A 171 25.82 13.70 -14.30
CA GLU A 171 27.19 13.38 -14.74
C GLU A 171 27.34 11.89 -15.12
N LEU A 172 26.35 11.34 -15.83
CA LEU A 172 26.31 9.94 -16.26
C LEU A 172 27.52 9.51 -17.08
N HIS A 173 28.10 10.39 -17.89
CA HIS A 173 29.31 10.05 -18.66
C HIS A 173 30.48 9.63 -17.75
N ILE A 174 30.60 10.22 -16.56
CA ILE A 174 31.62 9.83 -15.57
C ILE A 174 31.26 8.47 -14.97
N ILE A 175 29.99 8.26 -14.65
CA ILE A 175 29.50 7.01 -14.06
C ILE A 175 29.71 5.85 -15.05
N VAL A 176 29.27 5.98 -16.30
CA VAL A 176 29.38 4.90 -17.30
C VAL A 176 30.84 4.56 -17.64
N SER A 177 31.75 5.53 -17.57
CA SER A 177 33.16 5.36 -17.96
C SER A 177 34.14 5.07 -16.82
N ASN A 178 33.70 5.11 -15.55
CA ASN A 178 34.59 4.97 -14.40
C ASN A 178 34.02 4.03 -13.32
N PRO A 179 34.58 2.81 -13.15
CA PRO A 179 34.15 1.85 -12.12
C PRO A 179 34.18 2.39 -10.69
N GLN A 180 35.14 3.26 -10.34
CA GLN A 180 35.22 3.85 -9.00
C GLN A 180 34.08 4.84 -8.75
N ALA A 181 33.68 5.60 -9.77
CA ALA A 181 32.54 6.50 -9.68
C ALA A 181 31.23 5.71 -9.53
N GLN A 182 31.10 4.58 -10.24
CA GLN A 182 29.97 3.65 -10.12
C GLN A 182 29.84 3.12 -8.68
N GLU A 183 30.93 2.60 -8.12
CA GLU A 183 30.92 2.03 -6.78
C GLU A 183 30.61 3.09 -5.72
N LYS A 184 31.24 4.26 -5.82
CA LYS A 184 30.98 5.36 -4.89
C LYS A 184 29.52 5.81 -4.92
N LEU A 185 28.92 5.94 -6.11
CA LEU A 185 27.50 6.30 -6.23
C LEU A 185 26.60 5.20 -5.62
N ARG A 186 26.92 3.93 -5.87
CA ARG A 186 26.20 2.78 -5.32
C ARG A 186 26.22 2.77 -3.79
N GLU A 187 27.38 3.01 -3.18
CA GLU A 187 27.55 3.11 -1.73
C GLU A 187 26.69 4.24 -1.15
N GLU A 188 26.78 5.44 -1.71
CA GLU A 188 26.02 6.61 -1.24
C GLU A 188 24.50 6.41 -1.37
N ILE A 189 24.04 5.83 -2.48
CA ILE A 189 22.61 5.49 -2.66
C ILE A 189 22.17 4.49 -1.60
N ASN A 190 22.95 3.42 -1.39
CA ASN A 190 22.59 2.37 -0.43
C ASN A 190 22.57 2.92 1.01
N GLU A 191 23.55 3.75 1.38
CA GLU A 191 23.61 4.41 2.68
C GLU A 191 22.38 5.32 2.89
N PHE A 192 22.04 6.11 1.88
CA PHE A 192 20.86 6.97 1.93
C PHE A 192 19.56 6.17 2.07
N ILE A 193 19.37 5.14 1.24
CA ILE A 193 18.18 4.28 1.29
C ILE A 193 18.05 3.62 2.66
N ASN A 194 19.15 3.16 3.25
CA ASN A 194 19.14 2.57 4.59
C ASN A 194 18.74 3.60 5.66
N CYS A 195 19.32 4.80 5.62
CA CYS A 195 18.93 5.89 6.52
C CYS A 195 17.44 6.25 6.39
N TYR A 196 16.95 6.35 5.15
CA TYR A 196 15.55 6.61 4.84
C TYR A 196 14.64 5.53 5.43
N LYS A 197 14.96 4.25 5.21
CA LYS A 197 14.19 3.11 5.72
C LYS A 197 14.10 3.12 7.23
N VAL A 198 15.22 3.34 7.93
CA VAL A 198 15.24 3.42 9.39
C VAL A 198 14.33 4.54 9.89
N GLN A 199 14.40 5.71 9.28
CA GLN A 199 13.56 6.84 9.67
C GLN A 199 12.08 6.58 9.38
N TYR A 200 11.76 6.05 8.19
CA TYR A 200 10.41 5.70 7.79
C TYR A 200 9.80 4.68 8.75
N THR A 201 10.49 3.57 9.00
CA THR A 201 10.03 2.50 9.89
C THR A 201 9.76 3.03 11.29
N LYS A 202 10.70 3.82 11.86
CA LYS A 202 10.54 4.40 13.19
C LYS A 202 9.29 5.27 13.32
N GLU A 203 9.04 6.15 12.36
CA GLU A 203 7.87 7.02 12.42
C GLU A 203 6.57 6.28 12.11
N HIS A 204 6.61 5.33 11.18
CA HIS A 204 5.48 4.46 10.88
C HIS A 204 5.05 3.64 12.11
N GLU A 205 6.01 3.03 12.80
CA GLU A 205 5.75 2.29 14.05
C GLU A 205 5.18 3.21 15.12
N TYR A 206 5.78 4.39 15.31
CA TYR A 206 5.24 5.39 16.25
C TYR A 206 3.81 5.81 15.88
N TYR A 207 3.53 5.97 14.59
CA TYR A 207 2.21 6.32 14.07
C TYR A 207 1.16 5.28 14.46
N HIS A 208 1.44 4.02 14.14
CA HIS A 208 0.51 2.93 14.40
C HIS A 208 0.43 2.56 15.89
N GLN A 209 1.50 2.76 16.66
CA GLN A 209 1.46 2.66 18.12
C GLN A 209 0.45 3.65 18.71
N LYS A 210 0.52 4.93 18.30
CA LYS A 210 -0.43 5.95 18.77
C LYS A 210 -1.88 5.67 18.37
N LEU A 211 -2.07 5.12 17.17
CA LEU A 211 -3.38 4.66 16.71
C LEU A 211 -3.91 3.52 17.58
N SER A 212 -3.07 2.52 17.85
CA SER A 212 -3.39 1.38 18.72
C SER A 212 -3.72 1.83 20.14
N ASP A 213 -2.90 2.69 20.73
CA ASP A 213 -3.14 3.28 22.05
C ASP A 213 -4.49 4.01 22.11
N PHE A 214 -4.82 4.78 21.06
CA PHE A 214 -6.11 5.47 20.98
C PHE A 214 -7.29 4.49 20.97
N TYR A 215 -7.25 3.47 20.11
CA TYR A 215 -8.33 2.46 20.05
C TYR A 215 -8.44 1.65 21.34
N GLY A 216 -7.32 1.28 21.98
CA GLY A 216 -7.32 0.63 23.28
C GLY A 216 -7.97 1.50 24.38
N ASN A 217 -7.67 2.80 24.39
CA ASN A 217 -8.32 3.74 25.31
C ASN A 217 -9.80 4.00 24.96
N LEU A 218 -10.19 3.93 23.68
CA LEU A 218 -11.58 4.07 23.25
C LEU A 218 -12.42 2.85 23.67
N TYR A 219 -11.93 1.64 23.43
CA TYR A 219 -12.63 0.39 23.74
C TYR A 219 -12.68 0.10 25.25
N SER A 220 -11.74 0.64 26.03
CA SER A 220 -11.83 0.58 27.49
C SER A 220 -12.87 1.54 28.09
N LEU A 221 -13.44 2.47 27.31
CA LEU A 221 -14.49 3.34 27.81
C LEU A 221 -15.77 2.54 28.11
N PRO A 222 -16.32 2.63 29.33
CA PRO A 222 -17.62 2.04 29.64
C PRO A 222 -18.72 2.51 28.69
N GLU A 223 -18.70 3.80 28.31
CA GLU A 223 -19.64 4.36 27.35
C GLU A 223 -19.57 3.70 25.96
N TYR A 224 -18.38 3.28 25.52
CA TYR A 224 -18.21 2.63 24.23
C TYR A 224 -18.86 1.25 24.24
N ASN A 225 -18.52 0.44 25.25
CA ASN A 225 -19.04 -0.92 25.39
C ASN A 225 -20.56 -0.93 25.58
N ALA A 226 -21.10 -0.01 26.38
CA ALA A 226 -22.54 0.12 26.57
C ALA A 226 -23.28 0.45 25.26
N LEU A 227 -22.78 1.39 24.46
CA LEU A 227 -23.42 1.75 23.19
C LEU A 227 -23.28 0.63 22.15
N ASP A 228 -22.12 -0.03 22.09
CA ASP A 228 -21.89 -1.18 21.21
C ASP A 228 -22.87 -2.33 21.54
N ASN A 229 -23.02 -2.65 22.83
CA ASN A 229 -24.01 -3.59 23.32
C ASN A 229 -25.44 -3.19 22.92
N LEU A 230 -25.87 -1.95 23.21
CA LEU A 230 -27.21 -1.46 22.84
C LEU A 230 -27.47 -1.49 21.33
N SER A 231 -26.43 -1.33 20.52
CA SER A 231 -26.54 -1.40 19.07
C SER A 231 -26.95 -2.78 18.54
N ASN A 232 -26.83 -3.82 19.37
CA ASN A 232 -27.28 -5.19 19.06
C ASN A 232 -28.75 -5.45 19.40
N ILE A 233 -29.51 -4.45 19.88
CA ILE A 233 -30.97 -4.58 20.05
C ILE A 233 -31.63 -4.58 18.68
N ARG A 234 -32.36 -5.65 18.34
CA ARG A 234 -32.87 -5.87 16.97
C ARG A 234 -33.97 -4.89 16.56
N ILE A 235 -34.85 -4.55 17.50
CA ILE A 235 -36.10 -3.81 17.20
C ILE A 235 -35.90 -2.28 17.22
N ILE A 236 -34.89 -1.79 17.95
CA ILE A 236 -34.71 -0.35 18.21
C ILE A 236 -33.61 0.22 17.33
N LYS A 237 -33.93 1.31 16.63
CA LYS A 237 -32.97 2.08 15.84
C LYS A 237 -32.96 3.53 16.34
N VAL A 238 -31.77 4.01 16.66
CA VAL A 238 -31.54 5.39 17.10
C VAL A 238 -30.65 6.13 16.10
N ALA A 239 -30.76 7.46 16.08
CA ALA A 239 -29.95 8.30 15.20
C ALA A 239 -28.48 8.32 15.66
N TYR A 240 -28.22 8.43 16.97
CA TYR A 240 -26.87 8.44 17.54
C TYR A 240 -26.36 7.04 17.88
N ASN A 241 -26.35 6.13 16.91
CA ASN A 241 -25.75 4.79 17.05
C ASN A 241 -24.23 4.81 16.81
N MET A 242 -23.59 3.65 16.65
CA MET A 242 -22.16 3.55 16.42
C MET A 242 -21.67 4.19 15.10
N LYS A 243 -22.53 4.30 14.07
CA LYS A 243 -22.11 4.75 12.74
C LYS A 243 -21.58 6.20 12.71
N PRO A 244 -22.30 7.22 13.26
CA PRO A 244 -21.77 8.58 13.32
C PRO A 244 -20.44 8.72 14.07
N ILE A 245 -20.22 7.91 15.11
CA ILE A 245 -18.99 7.93 15.90
C ILE A 245 -17.82 7.34 15.11
N LYS A 246 -18.03 6.19 14.45
CA LYS A 246 -17.03 5.59 13.56
C LYS A 246 -16.66 6.56 12.44
N LYS A 247 -17.64 7.17 11.78
CA LYS A 247 -17.42 8.17 10.73
C LYS A 247 -16.63 9.39 11.23
N TYR A 248 -16.88 9.85 12.46
CA TYR A 248 -16.10 10.92 13.06
C TYR A 248 -14.65 10.50 13.31
N ILE A 249 -14.41 9.30 13.83
CA ILE A 249 -13.06 8.77 14.08
C ILE A 249 -12.29 8.59 12.76
N GLU A 250 -12.94 8.06 11.72
CA GLU A 250 -12.39 7.87 10.38
C GLU A 250 -11.89 9.17 9.72
N THR A 251 -12.40 10.35 10.13
CA THR A 251 -11.85 11.64 9.64
C THR A 251 -10.43 11.96 10.15
N PHE A 252 -9.96 11.28 11.19
CA PHE A 252 -8.66 11.54 11.81
C PHE A 252 -7.61 10.48 11.48
N PHE A 253 -8.05 9.29 11.05
CA PHE A 253 -7.17 8.14 10.87
C PHE A 253 -7.43 7.44 9.53
N PRO A 254 -6.38 7.14 8.76
CA PRO A 254 -6.44 6.17 7.68
C PRO A 254 -6.60 4.74 8.26
N ASP A 255 -6.83 3.78 7.36
CA ASP A 255 -6.98 2.37 7.71
C ASP A 255 -5.79 1.83 8.53
N GLN A 256 -6.06 0.85 9.39
CA GLN A 256 -5.02 0.19 10.17
C GLN A 256 -4.02 -0.52 9.24
N CYS A 257 -2.74 -0.43 9.56
CA CYS A 257 -1.70 -1.12 8.81
C CYS A 257 -1.65 -2.60 9.22
N GLU A 258 -1.92 -3.49 8.28
CA GLU A 258 -1.85 -4.96 8.46
C GLU A 258 -0.50 -5.54 8.00
N VAL A 259 0.49 -4.69 7.69
CA VAL A 259 1.76 -5.15 7.15
C VAL A 259 2.62 -5.82 8.23
N ILE A 260 2.88 -7.11 8.03
CA ILE A 260 3.72 -7.93 8.93
C ILE A 260 5.22 -7.68 8.69
N ASN A 261 5.64 -7.43 7.44
CA ASN A 261 7.06 -7.25 7.09
C ASN A 261 7.32 -5.95 6.31
N LEU A 262 7.38 -4.83 7.04
CA LEU A 262 7.60 -3.51 6.45
C LEU A 262 8.95 -3.43 5.72
N ASN A 263 10.00 -4.05 6.25
CA ASN A 263 11.33 -3.99 5.67
C ASN A 263 11.41 -4.62 4.27
N GLU A 264 10.65 -5.69 4.01
CA GLU A 264 10.57 -6.29 2.67
C GLU A 264 9.82 -5.40 1.68
N ILE A 265 8.74 -4.76 2.12
CA ILE A 265 8.03 -3.79 1.28
C ILE A 265 8.97 -2.63 0.92
N LEU A 266 9.69 -2.10 1.92
CA LEU A 266 10.61 -0.99 1.72
C LEU A 266 11.80 -1.34 0.82
N LYS A 267 12.11 -2.63 0.57
CA LYS A 267 13.09 -3.01 -0.45
C LYS A 267 12.63 -2.71 -1.87
N LYS A 268 11.31 -2.74 -2.12
CA LYS A 268 10.72 -2.61 -3.47
C LYS A 268 9.95 -1.32 -3.69
N LYS A 269 9.41 -0.72 -2.62
CA LYS A 269 8.60 0.51 -2.66
C LYS A 269 9.07 1.46 -1.59
N VAL A 270 8.97 2.77 -1.84
CA VAL A 270 9.40 3.77 -0.86
C VAL A 270 8.48 3.89 0.37
N LYS A 271 7.24 3.41 0.27
CA LYS A 271 6.21 3.58 1.30
C LYS A 271 5.39 2.31 1.50
N CYS A 272 4.78 2.23 2.67
CA CYS A 272 3.80 1.22 3.02
C CYS A 272 2.50 1.42 2.23
N ASN A 273 1.76 0.34 2.01
CA ASN A 273 0.44 0.40 1.36
C ASN A 273 -0.65 0.97 2.29
N CYS A 274 -0.37 1.16 3.59
CA CYS A 274 -1.33 1.74 4.55
C CYS A 274 -1.59 3.24 4.35
N GLY A 275 -0.90 3.89 3.41
CA GLY A 275 -1.08 5.31 3.09
C GLY A 275 -0.29 6.27 3.96
N PHE A 276 0.43 5.79 4.99
CA PHE A 276 1.31 6.62 5.82
C PHE A 276 2.39 7.32 4.98
N ASN A 277 2.63 8.60 5.27
CA ASN A 277 3.74 9.36 4.73
C ASN A 277 4.61 9.93 5.87
N LEU A 278 5.92 10.01 5.64
CA LEU A 278 6.85 10.62 6.59
C LEU A 278 6.41 12.04 6.98
N GLY A 279 6.60 12.39 8.25
CA GLY A 279 6.21 13.70 8.82
C GLY A 279 4.72 13.98 8.88
N GLU A 280 3.85 13.01 8.60
CA GLU A 280 2.43 13.11 8.93
C GLU A 280 2.25 13.32 10.43
N ARG A 281 1.56 14.41 10.79
CA ARG A 281 1.21 14.69 12.19
C ARG A 281 -0.08 13.97 12.53
N ILE A 282 -0.01 13.11 13.54
CA ILE A 282 -1.19 12.44 14.07
C ILE A 282 -2.01 13.45 14.87
N THR A 283 -3.20 13.77 14.37
CA THR A 283 -4.21 14.46 15.16
C THR A 283 -5.12 13.44 15.81
N ILE A 284 -4.85 13.11 17.08
CA ILE A 284 -5.69 12.17 17.84
C ILE A 284 -6.94 12.92 18.33
N PRO A 285 -8.17 12.47 18.02
CA PRO A 285 -9.37 13.09 18.54
C PRO A 285 -9.45 12.88 20.05
N SER A 286 -9.83 13.94 20.77
CA SER A 286 -9.94 13.85 22.22
C SER A 286 -11.11 12.95 22.64
N LEU A 287 -10.85 11.97 23.50
CA LEU A 287 -11.88 11.14 24.13
C LEU A 287 -12.90 11.99 24.91
N LYS A 288 -12.53 13.19 25.38
CA LYS A 288 -13.45 14.15 26.01
C LYS A 288 -14.54 14.64 25.05
N LYS A 289 -14.29 14.67 23.73
CA LYS A 289 -15.29 15.00 22.70
C LYS A 289 -16.12 13.79 22.29
N ILE A 290 -15.52 12.60 22.29
CA ILE A 290 -16.21 11.35 21.91
C ILE A 290 -17.16 10.87 23.02
N LYS A 291 -16.79 10.97 24.30
CA LYS A 291 -17.63 10.56 25.44
C LYS A 291 -19.04 11.16 25.41
N PRO A 292 -19.24 12.48 25.21
CA PRO A 292 -20.58 13.06 25.08
C PRO A 292 -21.40 12.48 23.93
N MET A 293 -20.77 12.18 22.78
CA MET A 293 -21.45 11.55 21.63
C MET A 293 -21.92 10.14 21.97
N LEU A 294 -21.07 9.34 22.61
CA LEU A 294 -21.41 8.00 23.10
C LEU A 294 -22.59 8.07 24.09
N ARG A 295 -22.51 8.95 25.09
CA ARG A 295 -23.57 9.14 26.07
C ARG A 295 -24.89 9.56 25.42
N LYS A 296 -24.85 10.43 24.40
CA LYS A 296 -26.07 10.84 23.68
C LYS A 296 -26.77 9.64 23.03
N GLY A 297 -26.01 8.75 22.40
CA GLY A 297 -26.54 7.49 21.84
C GLY A 297 -27.16 6.58 22.89
N ILE A 298 -26.48 6.38 24.02
CA ILE A 298 -26.98 5.57 25.14
C ILE A 298 -28.30 6.14 25.66
N LYS A 299 -28.38 7.46 25.87
CA LYS A 299 -29.60 8.12 26.34
C LYS A 299 -30.77 7.92 25.39
N GLU A 300 -30.53 7.99 24.09
CA GLU A 300 -31.54 7.80 23.06
C GLU A 300 -32.09 6.36 23.08
N TYR A 301 -31.22 5.35 23.18
CA TYR A 301 -31.62 3.95 23.33
C TYR A 301 -32.45 3.72 24.59
N LEU A 302 -31.97 4.19 25.75
CA LEU A 302 -32.68 4.01 27.03
C LEU A 302 -34.04 4.71 27.02
N SER A 303 -34.11 5.91 26.44
CA SER A 303 -35.37 6.66 26.35
C SER A 303 -36.39 5.97 25.45
N GLN A 304 -35.95 5.28 24.38
CA GLN A 304 -36.83 4.45 23.57
C GLN A 304 -37.28 3.20 24.33
N LEU A 305 -36.35 2.47 24.97
CA LEU A 305 -36.64 1.27 25.76
C LEU A 305 -37.60 1.54 26.93
N GLN A 306 -37.48 2.69 27.58
CA GLN A 306 -38.32 3.07 28.72
C GLN A 306 -39.62 3.78 28.32
N ASN A 307 -39.93 3.88 27.02
CA ASN A 307 -41.18 4.49 26.60
C ASN A 307 -42.39 3.59 26.97
N LYS A 308 -43.60 4.17 26.96
CA LYS A 308 -44.83 3.45 27.33
C LYS A 308 -45.09 2.15 26.54
N ARG A 309 -44.68 2.09 25.27
CA ARG A 309 -44.87 0.93 24.39
C ARG A 309 -44.01 -0.26 24.84
N PHE A 310 -42.73 -0.04 25.13
CA PHE A 310 -41.82 -1.13 25.50
C PHE A 310 -41.83 -1.44 26.99
N LYS A 311 -42.13 -0.43 27.83
CA LYS A 311 -42.22 -0.60 29.28
C LYS A 311 -43.23 -1.68 29.69
N GLY A 312 -44.42 -1.70 29.10
CA GLY A 312 -45.43 -2.72 29.39
C GLY A 312 -44.99 -4.14 28.98
N LEU A 313 -44.18 -4.27 27.92
CA LEU A 313 -43.61 -5.56 27.51
C LEU A 313 -42.60 -6.08 28.53
N PHE A 314 -41.74 -5.19 29.02
CA PHE A 314 -40.77 -5.54 30.06
C PHE A 314 -41.46 -5.84 31.39
N GLU A 315 -42.49 -5.09 31.79
CA GLU A 315 -43.27 -5.37 33.00
C GLU A 315 -43.93 -6.76 32.95
N ASN A 316 -44.52 -7.14 31.81
CA ASN A 316 -45.09 -8.47 31.62
C ASN A 316 -44.02 -9.58 31.62
N TYR A 317 -42.86 -9.35 30.98
CA TYR A 317 -41.78 -10.33 31.02
C TYR A 317 -41.28 -10.57 32.45
N LEU A 318 -41.22 -9.51 33.27
CA LEU A 318 -40.77 -9.57 34.65
C LEU A 318 -41.72 -10.35 35.58
N THR A 319 -43.02 -10.48 35.27
CA THR A 319 -43.94 -11.27 36.10
C THR A 319 -43.63 -12.77 36.09
N TYR A 320 -42.95 -13.25 35.06
CA TYR A 320 -42.55 -14.66 34.92
C TYR A 320 -41.05 -14.87 35.17
N ASN A 321 -40.26 -13.78 35.23
CA ASN A 321 -38.80 -13.80 35.38
C ASN A 321 -38.31 -12.81 36.45
N ASN A 322 -38.60 -13.13 37.72
CA ASN A 322 -38.37 -12.22 38.87
C ASN A 322 -36.89 -11.87 39.15
N ASN A 323 -35.92 -12.63 38.63
CA ASN A 323 -34.47 -12.38 38.82
C ASN A 323 -33.78 -11.82 37.56
N SER A 324 -34.55 -11.17 36.68
CA SER A 324 -34.05 -10.65 35.40
C SER A 324 -33.20 -9.38 35.56
N PHE A 325 -32.18 -9.24 34.71
CA PHE A 325 -31.37 -8.03 34.58
C PHE A 325 -32.17 -6.83 34.04
N LEU A 326 -33.35 -7.05 33.43
CA LEU A 326 -34.24 -5.98 32.95
C LEU A 326 -34.75 -5.06 34.05
N ILE A 327 -34.83 -5.53 35.30
CA ILE A 327 -35.18 -4.68 36.45
C ILE A 327 -34.21 -3.50 36.52
N GLU A 328 -32.92 -3.79 36.36
CA GLU A 328 -31.87 -2.78 36.41
C GLU A 328 -32.02 -1.74 35.30
N LEU A 329 -32.42 -2.15 34.08
CA LEU A 329 -32.67 -1.25 32.94
C LEU A 329 -33.76 -0.22 33.26
N LEU A 330 -34.86 -0.65 33.88
CA LEU A 330 -35.98 0.22 34.23
C LEU A 330 -35.60 1.25 35.31
N GLU A 331 -34.61 0.94 36.13
CA GLU A 331 -34.07 1.83 37.17
C GLU A 331 -33.00 2.80 36.64
N ILE A 332 -32.40 2.55 35.46
CA ILE A 332 -31.39 3.46 34.89
C ILE A 332 -32.06 4.79 34.54
N ASN A 333 -31.68 5.87 35.23
CA ASN A 333 -32.11 7.22 34.85
C ASN A 333 -31.34 7.70 33.59
N PRO A 334 -32.00 7.90 32.43
CA PRO A 334 -31.32 8.35 31.21
C PRO A 334 -30.69 9.74 31.36
N ALA A 335 -31.18 10.59 32.28
CA ALA A 335 -30.57 11.90 32.54
C ALA A 335 -29.19 11.78 33.22
N ASN A 336 -29.02 10.78 34.09
CA ASN A 336 -27.80 10.54 34.87
C ASN A 336 -27.28 9.11 34.70
N LEU A 337 -26.35 8.94 33.76
CA LEU A 337 -25.74 7.65 33.42
C LEU A 337 -24.53 7.29 34.31
N ASN A 338 -24.14 8.15 35.24
CA ASN A 338 -22.93 7.93 36.05
C ASN A 338 -23.17 6.74 37.01
N GLY A 339 -22.28 5.74 36.97
CA GLY A 339 -22.36 4.53 37.81
C GLY A 339 -23.26 3.41 37.25
N SER A 340 -24.23 3.73 36.39
CA SER A 340 -25.18 2.77 35.81
C SER A 340 -24.77 2.25 34.42
N ILE A 341 -23.86 2.91 33.71
CA ILE A 341 -23.39 2.49 32.38
C ILE A 341 -22.84 1.06 32.36
N ASN A 342 -22.13 0.64 33.41
CA ASN A 342 -21.53 -0.71 33.48
C ASN A 342 -22.57 -1.83 33.53
N LYS A 343 -23.82 -1.50 33.89
CA LYS A 343 -24.94 -2.46 33.92
C LYS A 343 -25.41 -2.82 32.50
N ILE A 344 -25.04 -2.03 31.50
CA ILE A 344 -25.40 -2.26 30.08
C ILE A 344 -24.40 -3.25 29.46
N ASN A 345 -24.54 -4.52 29.84
CA ASN A 345 -23.69 -5.64 29.40
C ASN A 345 -24.40 -6.55 28.38
N LYS A 346 -23.72 -7.58 27.89
CA LYS A 346 -24.26 -8.49 26.86
C LYS A 346 -25.44 -9.31 27.37
N GLU A 347 -25.42 -9.67 28.65
CA GLU A 347 -26.47 -10.42 29.33
C GLU A 347 -27.78 -9.63 29.34
N LEU A 348 -27.73 -8.35 29.70
CA LEU A 348 -28.88 -7.45 29.64
C LEU A 348 -29.43 -7.32 28.21
N ILE A 349 -28.57 -7.15 27.20
CA ILE A 349 -29.02 -7.04 25.81
C ILE A 349 -29.68 -8.33 25.31
N LYS A 350 -29.21 -9.48 25.79
CA LYS A 350 -29.81 -10.78 25.48
C LYS A 350 -31.25 -10.83 26.04
N GLU A 351 -31.43 -10.51 27.31
CA GLU A 351 -32.76 -10.49 27.94
C GLU A 351 -33.68 -9.43 27.31
N ILE A 352 -33.16 -8.25 26.95
CA ILE A 352 -33.94 -7.25 26.19
C ILE A 352 -34.41 -7.85 24.88
N ASN A 353 -33.53 -8.50 24.11
CA ASN A 353 -33.93 -9.11 22.85
C ASN A 353 -34.91 -10.28 23.05
N GLU A 354 -34.81 -11.04 24.15
CA GLU A 354 -35.76 -12.12 24.50
C GLU A 354 -37.13 -11.56 24.86
N ALA A 355 -37.20 -10.59 25.78
CA ALA A 355 -38.44 -9.92 26.16
C ALA A 355 -39.10 -9.19 24.98
N LEU A 356 -38.29 -8.71 24.04
CA LEU A 356 -38.78 -8.13 22.78
C LEU A 356 -39.07 -9.18 21.70
N SER A 357 -38.52 -10.39 21.79
CA SER A 357 -38.77 -11.48 20.83
C SER A 357 -40.14 -12.12 21.01
N SER A 358 -40.64 -12.17 22.25
CA SER A 358 -41.99 -12.64 22.62
C SER A 358 -43.10 -11.64 22.24
N THR A 359 -42.94 -10.89 21.16
CA THR A 359 -43.94 -9.95 20.69
C THR A 359 -44.34 -10.24 19.25
N TYR A 360 -45.29 -11.16 19.06
CA TYR A 360 -46.23 -11.03 17.96
C TYR A 360 -47.37 -10.11 18.42
N PRO A 361 -47.29 -8.77 18.19
CA PRO A 361 -48.37 -7.89 18.56
C PRO A 361 -49.58 -8.15 17.66
N LEU A 362 -50.61 -8.79 18.21
CA LEU A 362 -51.87 -8.99 17.53
C LEU A 362 -52.79 -7.83 17.90
N LYS A 363 -53.18 -7.03 16.91
CA LYS A 363 -54.20 -6.00 17.11
C LYS A 363 -55.57 -6.66 17.11
N VAL A 364 -56.34 -6.50 18.18
CA VAL A 364 -57.70 -7.03 18.29
C VAL A 364 -58.63 -5.87 18.65
N SER A 365 -59.70 -5.65 17.87
CA SER A 365 -60.68 -4.60 18.19
C SER A 365 -61.73 -5.13 19.16
N LEU A 366 -62.36 -4.21 19.90
CA LEU A 366 -63.50 -4.57 20.74
C LEU A 366 -64.67 -5.12 19.92
N GLU A 367 -64.86 -4.67 18.68
CA GLU A 367 -65.92 -5.21 17.81
C GLU A 367 -65.61 -6.64 17.37
N GLU A 368 -64.34 -6.96 17.10
CA GLU A 368 -63.92 -8.33 16.79
C GLU A 368 -64.20 -9.26 17.96
N ILE A 369 -63.92 -8.85 19.19
CA ILE A 369 -64.23 -9.65 20.40
C ILE A 369 -65.74 -9.77 20.59
N ALA A 370 -66.47 -8.66 20.45
CA ALA A 370 -67.91 -8.62 20.63
C ALA A 370 -68.65 -9.55 19.65
N SER A 371 -68.11 -9.76 18.44
CA SER A 371 -68.69 -10.67 17.44
C SER A 371 -68.72 -12.15 17.86
N TYR A 372 -67.99 -12.54 18.92
CA TYR A 372 -68.02 -13.88 19.50
C TYR A 372 -68.85 -13.97 20.79
N LEU A 373 -69.45 -12.86 21.22
CA LEU A 373 -70.29 -12.78 22.43
C LEU A 373 -71.76 -12.67 22.03
N ASP A 374 -72.34 -13.77 21.54
CA ASP A 374 -73.72 -13.81 21.01
C ASP A 374 -74.79 -14.16 22.07
N ALA A 375 -74.45 -14.14 23.36
CA ALA A 375 -75.35 -14.51 24.45
C ALA A 375 -75.61 -13.35 25.43
N SER A 376 -76.81 -13.37 26.02
CA SER A 376 -77.13 -12.52 27.18
C SER A 376 -76.71 -13.25 28.45
N TYR A 377 -75.76 -12.69 29.18
CA TYR A 377 -75.22 -13.29 30.39
C TYR A 377 -75.89 -12.69 31.64
N PRO A 378 -76.57 -13.51 32.46
CA PRO A 378 -76.97 -13.13 33.81
C PRO A 378 -75.75 -12.76 34.66
N VAL A 379 -75.89 -11.77 35.56
CA VAL A 379 -74.78 -11.30 36.42
C VAL A 379 -74.22 -12.40 37.33
N ASN A 380 -75.02 -13.41 37.69
CA ASN A 380 -74.57 -14.56 38.46
C ASN A 380 -73.85 -15.64 37.62
N GLN A 381 -73.62 -15.38 36.33
CA GLN A 381 -72.96 -16.29 35.38
C GLN A 381 -71.77 -15.60 34.68
N LEU A 382 -71.08 -14.69 35.37
CA LEU A 382 -69.89 -14.02 34.83
C LEU A 382 -68.77 -14.99 34.43
N ASP A 383 -68.73 -16.18 35.04
CA ASP A 383 -67.79 -17.23 34.65
C ASP A 383 -68.01 -17.70 33.20
N LEU A 384 -69.27 -17.79 32.75
CA LEU A 384 -69.59 -18.15 31.36
C LEU A 384 -69.16 -17.06 30.37
N LEU A 385 -69.34 -15.79 30.74
CA LEU A 385 -68.84 -14.67 29.93
C LEU A 385 -67.32 -14.71 29.79
N ARG A 386 -66.60 -15.05 30.88
CA ARG A 386 -65.15 -15.20 30.85
C ARG A 386 -64.72 -16.33 29.93
N GLU A 387 -65.35 -17.50 30.02
CA GLU A 387 -65.03 -18.65 29.17
C GLU A 387 -65.26 -18.36 27.69
N ASP A 388 -66.35 -17.68 27.35
CA ASP A 388 -66.66 -17.32 25.96
C ASP A 388 -65.72 -16.23 25.41
N LEU A 389 -65.30 -15.28 26.26
CA LEU A 389 -64.25 -14.31 25.94
C LEU A 389 -62.91 -15.02 25.65
N GLU A 390 -62.48 -15.96 26.49
CA GLU A 390 -61.24 -16.71 26.31
C GLU A 390 -61.29 -17.52 25.00
N LYS A 391 -62.39 -18.26 24.74
CA LYS A 391 -62.60 -19.00 23.48
C LYS A 391 -62.60 -18.10 22.25
N GLY A 392 -63.33 -16.97 22.31
CA GLY A 392 -63.39 -16.01 21.21
C GLY A 392 -62.03 -15.44 20.87
N LEU A 393 -61.24 -15.07 21.88
CA LEU A 393 -59.88 -14.58 21.70
C LEU A 393 -58.96 -15.64 21.08
N GLU A 394 -59.02 -16.90 21.52
CA GLU A 394 -58.25 -17.99 20.90
C GLU A 394 -58.55 -18.15 19.41
N ILE A 395 -59.83 -18.05 19.01
CA ILE A 395 -60.25 -18.16 17.61
C ILE A 395 -59.73 -16.98 16.80
N ILE A 396 -59.86 -15.75 17.31
CA ILE A 396 -59.34 -14.54 16.65
C ILE A 396 -57.82 -14.67 16.45
N ILE A 397 -57.10 -15.12 17.47
CA ILE A 397 -55.67 -15.35 17.43
C ILE A 397 -55.32 -16.38 16.34
N LYS A 398 -55.95 -17.56 16.38
CA LYS A 398 -55.71 -18.63 15.38
C LYS A 398 -55.99 -18.15 13.95
N ASN A 399 -57.07 -17.40 13.74
CA ASN A 399 -57.47 -16.88 12.44
C ASN A 399 -56.48 -15.82 11.91
N LYS A 400 -56.05 -14.88 12.76
CA LYS A 400 -55.11 -13.82 12.36
C LYS A 400 -53.69 -14.34 12.16
N MET A 401 -53.32 -15.44 12.81
CA MET A 401 -52.00 -16.06 12.67
C MET A 401 -51.88 -17.00 11.45
N GLY A 402 -52.94 -17.22 10.68
CA GLY A 402 -52.88 -17.73 9.31
C GLY A 402 -52.14 -19.07 9.12
N GLY A 403 -52.24 -20.00 10.08
CA GLY A 403 -51.67 -21.35 9.94
C GLY A 403 -50.17 -21.49 10.16
N MET A 404 -49.52 -20.54 10.86
CA MET A 404 -48.12 -20.72 11.29
C MET A 404 -48.00 -21.88 12.30
N GLU A 405 -47.35 -22.97 11.91
CA GLU A 405 -47.36 -24.26 12.64
C GLU A 405 -46.53 -24.33 13.94
N ASN A 406 -45.97 -23.24 14.45
CA ASN A 406 -45.16 -23.26 15.69
C ASN A 406 -45.23 -21.94 16.47
N ILE A 407 -46.45 -21.51 16.85
CA ILE A 407 -46.62 -20.35 17.72
C ILE A 407 -46.98 -20.83 19.12
N ILE A 408 -46.19 -20.42 20.11
CA ILE A 408 -46.49 -20.60 21.53
C ILE A 408 -47.44 -19.46 21.90
N MET A 409 -48.63 -19.78 22.45
CA MET A 409 -49.67 -18.79 22.76
C MET A 409 -49.17 -17.71 23.75
N ASP A 410 -48.23 -18.08 24.61
CA ASP A 410 -47.59 -17.18 25.60
C ASP A 410 -46.71 -16.09 24.94
N ASP A 411 -46.37 -16.21 23.66
CA ASP A 411 -45.58 -15.23 22.89
C ASP A 411 -46.46 -14.18 22.16
N ILE A 412 -47.79 -14.25 22.33
CA ILE A 412 -48.76 -13.39 21.64
C ILE A 412 -49.23 -12.28 22.58
N ILE A 413 -49.07 -11.03 22.15
CA ILE A 413 -49.52 -9.87 22.92
C ILE A 413 -50.68 -9.21 22.22
N ILE A 414 -51.84 -9.26 22.88
CA ILE A 414 -53.07 -8.65 22.39
C ILE A 414 -53.06 -7.16 22.69
N ASN A 415 -53.01 -6.35 21.64
CA ASN A 415 -53.23 -4.92 21.75
C ASN A 415 -54.71 -4.64 21.46
N LEU A 416 -55.47 -4.34 22.51
CA LEU A 416 -56.86 -3.93 22.39
C LEU A 416 -56.96 -2.54 21.78
N ILE A 417 -57.67 -2.44 20.67
CA ILE A 417 -57.94 -1.17 19.99
C ILE A 417 -59.43 -0.85 20.18
N LYS A 418 -59.70 0.41 20.53
CA LYS A 418 -61.05 0.94 20.68
C LYS A 418 -61.67 1.30 19.34
#